data_AF-A0A2S9F7K9-F1
#
_entry.id   AF-A0A2S9F7K9-F1
#
_cell.length_a   1.000
_cell.length_b   1.000
_cell.length_c   1.000
_cell.angle_alpha   90.00
_cell.angle_beta   90.00
_cell.angle_gamma   90.00
#
_symmetry.space_group_name_H-M   'P 1'
#
loop_
_entity.id
_entity.type
_entity.pdbx_description
1 polymer ?
#
loop_
_entity_poly.entity_id
_entity_poly.type
_entity_poly.pdbx_seq_one_letter_code
_entity_poly.pdbx_strand_id
1 'polypeptide(L)'
;MTEPLGLSIGTTNLVAARVGRPPATRRSILNLFAGQAPEVGAPAELPGHTEPGVVLSGFVDRVGDPVPLVAADGTAHRGEQVLAEALAAMARLVDGGSPIAVAVPAHWGPGTVGALRGALRHLPILSPNGVPAT
;
A
#
# COMPACT_ATOMS: atom_id res chain seq x y z
N MET A 1 -15.58 -18.82 3.50
CA MET A 1 -14.54 -18.10 4.25
C MET A 1 -13.51 -17.63 3.23
N THR A 2 -13.08 -16.37 3.26
CA THR A 2 -11.98 -15.91 2.40
C THR A 2 -10.66 -16.44 2.95
N GLU A 3 -9.70 -16.69 2.06
CA GLU A 3 -8.36 -17.14 2.47
C GLU A 3 -7.61 -16.01 3.22
N PRO A 4 -6.74 -16.34 4.20
CA PRO A 4 -5.88 -15.35 4.85
C PRO A 4 -4.95 -14.65 3.86
N LEU A 5 -4.71 -13.36 4.11
CA LEU A 5 -3.83 -12.53 3.29
C LEU A 5 -2.67 -12.00 4.14
N GLY A 6 -1.44 -12.32 3.72
CA GLY A 6 -0.23 -11.69 4.23
C GLY A 6 0.21 -10.54 3.32
N LEU A 7 0.51 -9.39 3.90
CA LEU A 7 1.10 -8.25 3.23
C LEU A 7 2.47 -7.95 3.83
N SER A 8 3.47 -7.69 3.01
CA SER A 8 4.82 -7.33 3.47
C SER A 8 5.22 -5.96 2.92
N ILE A 9 5.78 -5.14 3.80
CA ILE A 9 6.26 -3.80 3.48
C ILE A 9 7.79 -3.81 3.37
N GLY A 10 8.29 -3.48 2.19
CA GLY A 10 9.70 -3.16 1.97
C GLY A 10 9.85 -1.81 1.26
N THR A 11 10.95 -1.11 1.51
CA THR A 11 11.25 0.17 0.84
C THR A 11 11.28 0.03 -0.68
N THR A 12 11.71 -1.13 -1.19
CA THR A 12 11.81 -1.38 -2.63
C THR A 12 10.61 -2.12 -3.22
N ASN A 13 10.04 -3.07 -2.48
CA ASN A 13 8.94 -3.89 -2.97
C ASN A 13 7.85 -4.07 -1.90
N LEU A 14 6.62 -4.17 -2.36
CA LEU A 14 5.48 -4.67 -1.61
C LEU A 14 5.16 -6.09 -2.08
N VAL A 15 4.72 -6.93 -1.14
CA VAL A 15 4.37 -8.32 -1.43
C VAL A 15 3.00 -8.64 -0.84
N ALA A 16 2.17 -9.33 -1.61
CA ALA A 16 0.92 -9.93 -1.17
C ALA A 16 0.97 -11.45 -1.35
N ALA A 17 0.69 -12.19 -0.29
CA ALA A 17 0.73 -13.65 -0.27
C ALA A 17 -0.60 -14.22 0.22
N ARG A 18 -1.10 -15.22 -0.50
CA ARG A 18 -2.26 -16.03 -0.12
C ARG A 18 -1.88 -17.50 -0.09
N VAL A 19 -2.57 -18.28 0.73
CA VAL A 19 -2.38 -19.73 0.80
C VAL A 19 -2.66 -20.35 -0.58
N GLY A 20 -1.76 -21.22 -1.04
CA GLY A 20 -1.93 -21.98 -2.28
C GLY A 20 -1.77 -21.17 -3.58
N ARG A 21 -1.33 -19.91 -3.54
CA ARG A 21 -1.04 -19.09 -4.73
C ARG A 21 0.39 -18.51 -4.68
N PRO A 22 1.07 -18.34 -5.82
CA PRO A 22 2.34 -17.61 -5.86
C PRO A 22 2.16 -16.18 -5.29
N PRO A 23 3.14 -15.66 -4.53
CA PRO A 23 3.06 -14.31 -4.01
C PRO A 23 3.14 -13.27 -5.15
N ALA A 24 2.31 -12.25 -5.08
CA ALA A 24 2.39 -11.10 -5.97
C ALA A 24 3.40 -10.10 -5.41
N THR A 25 4.41 -9.75 -6.21
CA THR A 25 5.40 -8.72 -5.87
C THR A 25 5.25 -7.54 -6.80
N ARG A 26 5.36 -6.33 -6.26
CA ARG A 26 5.39 -5.07 -7.01
C ARG A 26 6.41 -4.12 -6.43
N ARG A 27 6.96 -3.22 -7.25
CA ARG A 27 7.77 -2.09 -6.75
C ARG A 27 6.95 -1.23 -5.80
N SER A 28 7.60 -0.69 -4.76
CA SER A 28 7.01 0.28 -3.81
C SER A 28 6.85 1.66 -4.47
N ILE A 29 6.03 1.69 -5.51
CA ILE A 29 5.67 2.83 -6.33
C ILE A 29 4.15 2.80 -6.44
N LEU A 30 3.49 3.89 -6.05
CA LEU A 30 2.06 4.07 -6.19
C LEU A 30 1.80 5.00 -7.37
N ASN A 31 0.92 4.57 -8.28
CA ASN A 31 0.49 5.33 -9.44
C ASN A 31 -0.95 5.76 -9.20
N LEU A 32 -1.21 7.06 -9.29
CA LEU A 32 -2.53 7.66 -9.20
C LEU A 32 -2.97 8.08 -10.60
N PHE A 33 -4.11 7.56 -11.04
CA PHE A 33 -4.72 7.90 -12.33
C PHE A 33 -6.05 8.59 -12.09
N ALA A 34 -6.37 9.59 -12.91
CA ALA A 34 -7.59 10.36 -12.76
C ALA A 34 -8.83 9.46 -12.93
N GLY A 35 -9.70 9.42 -11.91
CA GLY A 35 -10.94 8.66 -11.96
C GLY A 35 -10.80 7.13 -11.86
N GLN A 36 -9.59 6.62 -11.57
CA GLN A 36 -9.34 5.19 -11.39
C GLN A 36 -8.77 4.88 -10.00
N ALA A 37 -8.87 3.61 -9.59
CA ALA A 37 -8.25 3.17 -8.36
C ALA A 37 -6.71 3.24 -8.48
N PRO A 38 -5.98 3.57 -7.38
CA PRO A 38 -4.53 3.53 -7.38
C PRO A 38 -3.97 2.14 -7.70
N GLU A 39 -2.85 2.11 -8.43
CA GLU A 39 -2.13 0.88 -8.78
C GLU A 39 -0.68 0.90 -8.30
N VAL A 40 -0.14 -0.29 -7.98
CA VAL A 40 1.22 -0.42 -7.44
C VAL A 40 2.12 -1.12 -8.44
N GLY A 41 3.28 -0.52 -8.68
CA GLY A 41 4.33 -1.10 -9.50
C GLY A 41 5.07 -0.07 -10.36
N ALA A 42 6.18 -0.51 -10.95
CA ALA A 42 6.86 0.19 -12.02
C ALA A 42 6.05 0.10 -13.32
N PRO A 43 6.31 0.97 -14.31
CA PRO A 43 5.58 0.97 -15.58
C PRO A 43 5.53 -0.40 -16.29
N ALA A 44 6.61 -1.18 -16.23
CA ALA A 44 6.66 -2.52 -16.82
C ALA A 44 5.73 -3.54 -16.14
N GLU A 45 5.31 -3.27 -14.89
CA GLU A 45 4.40 -4.11 -14.11
C GLU A 45 2.92 -3.73 -14.32
N LEU A 46 2.65 -2.60 -14.99
CA LEU A 46 1.33 -2.02 -15.23
C LEU A 46 1.01 -1.89 -16.73
N PRO A 47 0.96 -3.01 -17.48
CA PRO A 47 0.65 -2.96 -18.91
C PRO A 47 -0.78 -2.44 -19.13
N GLY A 48 -0.95 -1.49 -20.06
CA GLY A 48 -2.26 -0.96 -20.46
C GLY A 48 -2.58 0.46 -19.96
N HIS A 49 -1.73 1.05 -19.10
CA HIS A 49 -1.87 2.45 -18.71
C HIS A 49 -1.06 3.33 -19.67
N THR A 50 -1.75 3.99 -20.60
CA THR A 50 -1.15 4.93 -21.56
C THR A 50 -1.24 6.39 -21.11
N GLU A 51 -2.09 6.70 -20.13
CA GLU A 51 -2.22 8.07 -19.62
C GLU A 51 -1.18 8.38 -18.54
N PRO A 52 -0.64 9.62 -18.50
CA PRO A 52 0.30 10.04 -17.47
C PRO A 52 -0.40 10.10 -16.11
N GLY A 53 0.02 9.25 -15.18
CA GLY A 53 -0.40 9.26 -13.78
C GLY A 53 0.58 10.01 -12.87
N VAL A 54 0.12 10.36 -11.66
CA VAL A 54 1.00 10.86 -10.60
C VAL A 54 1.71 9.68 -9.95
N VAL A 55 3.04 9.73 -9.95
CA VAL A 55 3.89 8.66 -9.41
C VAL A 55 4.44 9.06 -8.04
N LEU A 56 4.18 8.22 -7.04
CA LEU A 56 4.66 8.39 -5.67
C LEU A 56 5.57 7.22 -5.30
N SER A 57 6.75 7.54 -4.76
CA SER A 57 7.73 6.56 -4.29
C SER A 57 8.42 7.06 -3.01
N GLY A 58 9.19 6.21 -2.34
CA GLY A 58 9.85 6.54 -1.07
C GLY A 58 8.89 6.71 0.12
N PHE A 59 7.60 6.48 -0.07
CA PHE A 59 6.56 6.64 0.97
C PHE A 59 6.77 5.77 2.20
N VAL A 60 7.43 4.61 2.05
CA VAL A 60 7.75 3.71 3.17
C VAL A 60 8.62 4.41 4.20
N ASP A 61 9.62 5.17 3.76
CA ASP A 61 10.55 5.87 4.65
C ASP A 61 9.95 7.16 5.24
N ARG A 62 8.77 7.57 4.75
CA ARG A 62 8.05 8.78 5.17
C ARG A 62 6.92 8.50 6.17
N VAL A 63 6.64 7.24 6.49
CA VAL A 63 5.52 6.87 7.37
C VAL A 63 5.70 7.52 8.74
N GLY A 64 4.67 8.24 9.19
CA GLY A 64 4.65 8.91 10.48
C GLY A 64 5.51 10.17 10.57
N ASP A 65 6.21 10.54 9.50
CA ASP A 65 6.97 11.79 9.47
C ASP A 65 6.06 12.98 9.12
N PRO A 66 6.19 14.14 9.80
CA PRO A 66 5.39 15.33 9.51
C PRO A 66 5.53 15.88 8.09
N VAL A 67 6.67 15.71 7.42
CA VAL A 67 6.92 16.32 6.10
C VAL A 67 6.23 15.48 5.00
N PRO A 68 5.41 16.06 4.11
CA PRO A 68 4.75 15.28 3.07
C PRO A 68 5.71 14.87 1.95
N LEU A 69 5.35 13.82 1.22
CA LEU A 69 5.81 13.60 -0.14
C LEU A 69 5.17 14.63 -1.06
N VAL A 70 5.97 15.27 -1.91
CA VAL A 70 5.45 16.19 -2.93
C VAL A 70 5.55 15.50 -4.29
N ALA A 71 4.41 15.31 -4.93
CA ALA A 71 4.31 14.74 -6.26
C ALA A 71 4.77 15.71 -7.35
N ALA A 72 4.97 15.20 -8.56
CA ALA A 72 5.39 16.01 -9.72
C ALA A 72 4.37 17.11 -10.10
N ASP A 73 3.10 16.93 -9.74
CA ASP A 73 2.03 17.91 -9.93
C ASP A 73 1.95 18.95 -8.80
N GLY A 74 2.85 18.90 -7.83
CA GLY A 74 2.90 19.79 -6.67
C GLY A 74 1.98 19.40 -5.51
N THR A 75 1.22 18.32 -5.63
CA THR A 75 0.34 17.87 -4.54
C THR A 75 1.13 17.20 -3.41
N ALA A 76 0.66 17.37 -2.18
CA ALA A 76 1.31 16.88 -0.97
C ALA A 76 0.59 15.65 -0.39
N HIS A 77 1.35 14.61 -0.07
CA HIS A 77 0.82 13.32 0.39
C HIS A 77 1.54 12.82 1.64
N ARG A 78 0.78 12.32 2.63
CA ARG A 78 1.35 11.72 3.84
C ARG A 78 1.88 10.31 3.55
N GLY A 79 3.07 9.97 4.03
CA GLY A 79 3.70 8.66 3.77
C GLY A 79 2.82 7.49 4.18
N GLU A 80 2.22 7.55 5.37
CA GLU A 80 1.30 6.52 5.89
C GLU A 80 0.02 6.36 5.05
N GLN A 81 -0.49 7.43 4.44
CA GLN A 81 -1.68 7.37 3.59
C GLN A 81 -1.35 6.73 2.24
N VAL A 82 -0.23 7.14 1.63
CA VAL A 82 0.27 6.56 0.38
C VAL A 82 0.55 5.06 0.55
N LEU A 83 1.20 4.68 1.66
CA LEU A 83 1.45 3.27 1.94
C LEU A 83 0.15 2.48 2.15
N ALA A 84 -0.82 3.03 2.87
CA ALA A 84 -2.10 2.36 3.09
C ALA A 84 -2.85 2.11 1.76
N GLU A 85 -2.87 3.10 0.86
CA GLU A 85 -3.43 2.94 -0.50
C GLU A 85 -2.67 1.91 -1.32
N ALA A 86 -1.34 1.90 -1.23
CA ALA A 86 -0.51 0.90 -1.90
C ALA A 86 -0.81 -0.53 -1.38
N LEU A 87 -0.98 -0.71 -0.08
CA LEU A 87 -1.39 -1.99 0.49
C LEU A 87 -2.80 -2.39 0.06
N ALA A 88 -3.72 -1.44 -0.08
CA ALA A 88 -5.08 -1.71 -0.57
C ALA A 88 -5.06 -2.12 -2.04
N ALA A 89 -4.23 -1.50 -2.85
CA ALA A 89 -4.00 -1.89 -4.24
C ALA A 89 -3.37 -3.29 -4.34
N MET A 90 -2.39 -3.61 -3.50
CA MET A 90 -1.82 -4.97 -3.41
C MET A 90 -2.86 -6.01 -2.98
N ALA A 91 -3.74 -5.67 -2.04
CA ALA A 91 -4.85 -6.55 -1.66
C ALA A 91 -5.83 -6.76 -2.82
N ARG A 92 -6.22 -5.70 -3.55
CA ARG A 92 -7.07 -5.80 -4.75
C ARG A 92 -6.44 -6.67 -5.84
N LEU A 93 -5.13 -6.54 -6.06
CA LEU A 93 -4.37 -7.34 -7.03
C LEU A 93 -4.49 -8.85 -6.77
N VAL A 94 -4.70 -9.22 -5.51
CA VAL A 94 -4.92 -10.60 -5.08
C VAL A 94 -6.34 -10.81 -4.54
N ASP A 95 -7.36 -10.15 -5.08
CA ASP A 95 -8.79 -10.34 -4.74
C ASP A 95 -9.15 -10.25 -3.24
N GLY A 96 -8.30 -9.60 -2.43
CA GLY A 96 -8.44 -9.49 -0.98
C GLY A 96 -8.19 -10.79 -0.21
N GLY A 97 -8.59 -10.76 1.07
CA GLY A 97 -8.48 -11.91 1.99
C GLY A 97 -8.86 -11.51 3.41
N SER A 98 -9.14 -12.50 4.27
CA SER A 98 -9.41 -12.27 5.70
C SER A 98 -9.12 -13.52 6.52
N PRO A 99 -8.43 -13.42 7.68
CA PRO A 99 -7.85 -12.20 8.25
C PRO A 99 -6.65 -11.68 7.42
N ILE A 100 -6.28 -10.42 7.66
CA ILE A 100 -5.13 -9.76 7.03
C ILE A 100 -4.05 -9.54 8.09
N ALA A 101 -2.81 -9.89 7.76
CA ALA A 101 -1.62 -9.60 8.56
C ALA A 101 -0.63 -8.75 7.76
N VAL A 102 -0.07 -7.70 8.37
CA VAL A 102 0.86 -6.77 7.71
C VAL A 102 2.22 -6.81 8.40
N ALA A 103 3.24 -7.33 7.73
CA ALA A 103 4.62 -7.28 8.20
C ALA A 103 5.21 -5.88 7.98
N VAL A 104 5.65 -5.26 9.08
CA VAL A 104 6.27 -3.92 9.11
C VAL A 104 7.80 -3.99 9.28
N PRO A 105 8.57 -3.01 8.79
CA PRO A 105 10.01 -2.96 9.01
C PRO A 105 10.39 -2.96 10.50
N ALA A 106 11.33 -3.81 10.90
CA ALA A 106 11.69 -4.02 12.31
C ALA A 106 12.27 -2.77 13.01
N HIS A 107 12.79 -1.80 12.26
CA HIS A 107 13.33 -0.55 12.79
C HIS A 107 12.24 0.51 13.06
N TRP A 108 10.99 0.26 12.67
CA TRP A 108 9.90 1.18 12.95
C TRP A 108 9.55 1.20 14.43
N GLY A 109 9.54 2.40 15.01
CA GLY A 109 9.06 2.61 16.36
C GLY A 109 7.52 2.55 16.46
N PRO A 110 6.97 2.52 17.69
CA PRO A 110 5.52 2.46 17.91
C PRO A 110 4.73 3.60 17.25
N GLY A 111 5.31 4.81 17.17
CA GLY A 111 4.68 5.96 16.50
C GLY A 111 4.46 5.73 15.01
N THR A 112 5.48 5.22 14.30
CA THR A 112 5.42 4.90 12.87
C THR A 112 4.38 3.81 12.58
N VAL A 113 4.39 2.73 13.38
CA VAL A 113 3.38 1.66 13.27
C VAL A 113 1.97 2.19 13.59
N GLY A 114 1.84 3.06 14.59
CA GLY A 114 0.59 3.72 14.95
C GLY A 114 0.03 4.61 13.83
N ALA A 115 0.89 5.35 13.13
CA ALA A 115 0.51 6.17 11.97
C ALA A 115 -0.05 5.29 10.84
N LEU A 116 0.64 4.20 10.50
CA LEU A 116 0.14 3.24 9.50
C LEU A 116 -1.19 2.64 9.92
N ARG A 117 -1.31 2.13 11.16
CA ARG A 117 -2.58 1.60 11.69
C ARG A 117 -3.71 2.63 11.64
N GLY A 118 -3.40 3.91 11.85
CA GLY A 118 -4.32 5.02 11.65
C GLY A 118 -4.84 5.11 10.23
N ALA A 119 -3.94 5.14 9.26
CA ALA A 119 -4.29 5.21 7.85
C ALA A 119 -5.11 4.00 7.37
N LEU A 120 -4.74 2.78 7.79
CA LEU A 120 -5.41 1.54 7.40
C LEU A 120 -6.91 1.51 7.77
N ARG A 121 -7.31 2.16 8.88
CA ARG A 121 -8.71 2.20 9.34
C ARG A 121 -9.67 2.85 8.35
N HIS A 122 -9.16 3.70 7.46
CA HIS A 122 -9.97 4.39 6.46
C HIS A 122 -10.21 3.56 5.20
N LEU A 123 -9.61 2.37 5.11
CA LEU A 123 -9.68 1.51 3.93
C LEU A 123 -10.42 0.21 4.26
N PRO A 124 -11.71 0.07 3.85
CA PRO A 124 -12.54 -1.09 4.20
C PRO A 124 -11.94 -2.44 3.78
N ILE A 125 -11.19 -2.48 2.67
CA ILE A 125 -10.53 -3.71 2.20
C ILE A 125 -9.40 -4.18 3.13
N LEU A 126 -8.83 -3.28 3.95
CA LEU A 126 -7.78 -3.58 4.92
C LEU A 126 -8.29 -3.56 6.38
N SER A 127 -9.52 -3.07 6.57
CA SER A 127 -10.19 -2.98 7.86
C SER A 127 -11.65 -3.45 7.77
N PRO A 128 -11.92 -4.71 7.39
CA PRO A 128 -13.28 -5.23 7.40
C PRO A 128 -13.84 -5.12 8.82
N ASN A 129 -15.01 -4.48 8.96
CA ASN A 129 -15.66 -4.12 10.24
C ASN A 129 -14.91 -3.07 11.08
N GLY A 130 -14.03 -2.26 10.48
CA GLY A 130 -13.35 -1.15 11.15
C GLY A 130 -12.18 -1.56 12.06
N VAL A 131 -11.82 -2.84 12.11
CA VAL A 131 -10.63 -3.33 12.80
C VAL A 131 -9.49 -3.43 11.80
N PRO A 132 -8.44 -2.60 11.92
CA PRO A 132 -7.31 -2.64 11.00
C PRO A 132 -6.47 -3.90 11.19
N ALA A 133 -5.86 -4.37 10.11
CA ALA A 133 -4.90 -5.46 10.13
C ALA A 133 -3.81 -5.23 11.20
N THR A 134 -3.50 -6.29 11.94
CA THR A 134 -2.54 -6.28 13.06
C THR A 134 -1.12 -6.59 12.66
#